data_AF-A0A7H8J2U0-F1
#
_entry.id   AF-A0A7H8J2U0-F1
#
_cell.length_a   1.000
_cell.length_b   1.000
_cell.length_c   1.000
_cell.angle_alpha   90.00
_cell.angle_beta   90.00
_cell.angle_gamma   90.00
#
_symmetry.space_group_name_H-M   'P 1'
#
loop_
_entity.id
_entity.type
_entity.pdbx_description
1 polymer ?
#
loop_
_entity_poly.entity_id
_entity_poly.type
_entity_poly.pdbx_seq_one_letter_code
_entity_poly.pdbx_strand_id
1 'polypeptide(L)' 'MTNDTTGTVLRATTVREARDILTGAARRLESEITTRLPGDKDGQNWARDQELDLEIRVDWSQLEALDAYNGTA' A
#
# COMPACT_ATOMS: atom_id res chain seq x y z
N MET A 1 20.13 6.85 15.50
CA MET A 1 18.71 7.08 15.87
C MET A 1 17.92 5.91 15.33
N THR A 2 17.48 5.02 16.21
CA THR A 2 16.54 3.95 15.85
C THR A 2 15.18 4.63 15.66
N ASN A 3 14.76 4.82 14.41
CA ASN A 3 13.37 5.17 14.12
C ASN A 3 12.54 3.96 14.54
N ASP A 4 11.91 4.07 15.70
CA ASP A 4 10.96 3.08 16.20
C ASP A 4 9.66 3.29 15.42
N THR A 5 9.64 2.81 14.18
CA THR A 5 8.45 2.89 13.33
C THR A 5 7.43 1.91 13.90
N THR A 6 6.40 2.42 14.57
CA THR A 6 5.24 1.63 14.99
C THR A 6 4.47 1.18 13.73
N GLY A 7 4.99 0.15 13.06
CA GLY A 7 4.50 -0.35 11.78
C GLY A 7 3.88 -1.74 11.92
N THR A 8 2.82 -1.99 11.15
CA THR A 8 2.25 -3.32 11.00
C THR A 8 2.78 -3.95 9.73
N VAL A 9 3.43 -5.12 9.85
CA VAL A 9 3.88 -5.88 8.68
C VAL A 9 2.72 -6.73 8.16
N LEU A 10 2.29 -6.46 6.93
CA LEU A 10 1.29 -7.25 6.22
C LEU A 10 2.01 -8.09 5.14
N ARG A 11 1.64 -9.37 5.04
CA ARG A 11 2.23 -10.31 4.07
C ARG A 11 1.15 -10.84 3.13
N ALA A 12 1.50 -10.98 1.86
CA ALA A 12 0.68 -11.61 0.83
C ALA A 12 1.46 -12.76 0.20
N THR A 13 0.76 -13.84 -0.12
CA THR A 13 1.29 -15.02 -0.83
C THR A 13 0.75 -15.13 -2.25
N THR A 14 -0.26 -14.33 -2.59
CA THR A 14 -0.83 -14.24 -3.93
C THR A 14 -0.96 -12.79 -4.38
N VAL A 15 -1.03 -12.57 -5.70
CA VAL A 15 -1.29 -11.25 -6.29
C VAL A 15 -2.63 -10.68 -5.81
N ARG A 16 -3.63 -11.53 -5.58
CA ARG A 16 -4.94 -11.12 -5.06
C ARG A 16 -4.83 -10.56 -3.65
N GLU A 17 -4.15 -11.28 -2.75
CA GLU A 17 -3.92 -10.81 -1.37
C GLU A 17 -3.10 -9.51 -1.35
N ALA A 18 -2.08 -9.40 -2.21
CA ALA A 18 -1.28 -8.17 -2.32
C ALA A 18 -2.15 -6.97 -2.72
N ARG A 19 -3.03 -7.15 -3.71
CA ARG A 19 -4.00 -6.13 -4.13
C ARG A 19 -4.94 -5.73 -2.98
N ASP A 20 -5.45 -6.71 -2.23
CA ASP A 20 -6.37 -6.45 -1.13
C ASP A 20 -5.68 -5.65 -0.01
N ILE A 21 -4.43 -5.98 0.32
CA ILE A 21 -3.61 -5.26 1.29
C ILE A 21 -3.39 -3.80 0.85
N LEU A 22 -2.96 -3.57 -0.39
CA LEU A 22 -2.73 -2.22 -0.91
C LEU A 22 -4.01 -1.39 -0.91
N THR A 23 -5.13 -1.99 -1.32
CA THR A 23 -6.44 -1.32 -1.33
C THR A 23 -6.89 -0.98 0.10
N GLY A 24 -6.71 -1.89 1.04
CA GLY A 24 -7.05 -1.68 2.44
C GLY A 24 -6.20 -0.57 3.07
N ALA A 25 -4.89 -0.56 2.80
CA ALA A 25 -3.97 0.48 3.27
C ALA A 25 -4.38 1.86 2.74
N ALA A 26 -4.64 1.99 1.43
CA ALA A 26 -5.08 3.25 0.82
C ALA A 26 -6.40 3.75 1.44
N ARG A 27 -7.39 2.86 1.63
CA ARG A 27 -8.67 3.20 2.28
C ARG A 27 -8.50 3.65 3.72
N ARG A 28 -7.59 3.01 4.45
CA ARG A 28 -7.30 3.35 5.85
C ARG A 28 -6.71 4.76 5.95
N LEU A 29 -5.78 5.13 5.05
CA LEU A 29 -5.19 6.46 4.97
C LEU A 29 -6.25 7.52 4.63
N GLU A 30 -7.07 7.28 3.61
CA GLU A 30 -8.18 8.17 3.24
C GLU A 30 -9.18 8.37 4.39
N SER A 31 -9.48 7.30 5.12
CA SER A 31 -10.33 7.38 6.31
C SER A 31 -9.70 8.23 7.40
N GLU A 32 -8.39 8.12 7.66
CA GLU A 32 -7.70 8.97 8.64
C GLU A 32 -7.77 10.45 8.26
N ILE A 33 -7.53 10.78 6.98
CA ILE A 33 -7.63 12.15 6.47
C ILE A 33 -9.05 12.69 6.71
N THR A 34 -10.07 11.92 6.31
CA THR A 34 -11.48 12.30 6.45
C THR A 34 -11.89 12.46 7.91
N THR A 35 -11.43 11.57 8.79
CA THR A 35 -11.73 11.63 10.23
C THR A 35 -11.08 12.84 10.91
N ARG A 36 -9.86 13.21 10.50
CA ARG A 36 -9.13 14.36 11.07
C ARG A 36 -9.63 15.70 10.54
N LEU A 37 -10.13 15.73 9.30
CA LEU A 37 -10.62 16.94 8.63
C LEU A 37 -12.08 16.75 8.15
N PRO A 38 -13.05 16.58 9.07
CA PRO A 38 -14.41 16.24 8.70
C PRO A 38 -15.13 17.41 8.02
N GLY A 39 -15.57 17.21 6.78
CA GLY A 39 -16.31 18.20 5.99
C GLY A 39 -15.45 19.30 5.34
N ASP A 40 -14.16 19.39 5.71
CA ASP A 40 -13.20 20.32 5.10
C ASP A 40 -12.59 19.72 3.83
N LYS A 41 -13.21 19.98 2.68
CA LYS A 41 -12.78 19.42 1.39
C LYS A 41 -11.40 19.93 0.96
N ASP A 42 -11.09 21.19 1.25
CA ASP A 42 -9.84 21.81 0.83
C ASP A 42 -8.69 21.26 1.68
N GLY A 43 -8.89 21.15 3.00
CA GLY A 43 -7.95 20.49 3.90
C GLY A 43 -7.72 19.02 3.55
N GLN A 44 -8.77 18.28 3.20
CA GLN A 44 -8.64 16.89 2.75
C GLN A 44 -7.82 16.76 1.46
N ASN A 45 -8.04 17.64 0.49
CA ASN A 45 -7.25 17.65 -0.75
C ASN A 45 -5.79 18.02 -0.48
N TRP A 46 -5.55 19.07 0.32
CA TRP A 46 -4.19 19.43 0.74
C TRP A 46 -3.47 18.28 1.45
N ALA A 47 -4.17 17.54 2.32
CA ALA A 47 -3.61 16.40 3.05
C ALA A 47 -3.21 15.24 2.13
N ARG A 48 -3.94 15.02 1.02
CA ARG A 48 -3.60 14.01 0.00
C ARG A 48 -2.33 14.37 -0.77
N ASP A 49 -2.03 15.66 -0.88
CA ASP A 49 -0.86 16.17 -1.58
C ASP A 49 0.38 16.27 -0.67
N GLN A 50 0.26 15.97 0.64
CA GLN A 50 1.39 15.98 1.55
C GLN A 50 2.28 14.74 1.37
N GLU A 51 3.57 14.91 1.67
CA GLU A 51 4.53 13.80 1.67
C GLU A 51 4.10 12.70 2.64
N LEU A 52 4.16 11.46 2.17
CA LEU A 52 3.89 10.26 2.94
C LEU A 52 5.06 9.29 2.78
N ASP A 53 5.68 8.92 3.89
CA ASP A 53 6.71 7.90 3.91
C ASP A 53 6.06 6.50 3.90
N LEU A 54 6.11 5.84 2.75
CA LEU A 54 5.54 4.51 2.52
C LEU A 54 6.54 3.64 1.75
N GLU A 55 6.93 2.51 2.34
CA GLU A 55 7.78 1.51 1.70
C GLU A 55 6.96 0.27 1.30
N ILE A 56 7.06 -0.15 0.03
CA ILE A 56 6.50 -1.40 -0.47
C ILE A 56 7.64 -2.24 -1.04
N ARG A 57 7.79 -3.47 -0.53
CA ARG A 57 8.79 -4.42 -1.00
C ARG A 57 8.13 -5.55 -1.78
N VAL A 58 8.53 -5.72 -3.03
CA VAL A 58 8.05 -6.79 -3.92
C VAL A 58 9.23 -7.64 -4.36
N ASP A 59 9.10 -8.95 -4.23
CA ASP A 59 10.07 -9.92 -4.73
C ASP A 59 9.67 -10.35 -6.15
N TRP A 60 10.29 -9.73 -7.15
CA TRP A 60 9.94 -9.93 -8.55
C TRP A 60 10.41 -11.29 -9.12
N SER A 61 11.37 -11.97 -8.48
CA SER A 61 11.82 -13.28 -8.96
C SER A 61 10.72 -14.33 -8.92
N GLN A 62 9.66 -14.11 -8.13
CA GLN A 62 8.48 -14.97 -8.08
C GLN A 62 7.63 -14.88 -9.37
N LEU A 63 7.77 -13.80 -10.15
CA LEU A 63 7.12 -13.68 -11.45
C LEU A 63 7.89 -14.39 -12.57
N GLU A 64 9.20 -14.61 -12.42
CA GLU A 64 9.99 -15.35 -13.43
C GLU A 64 9.48 -16.78 -13.62
N ALA A 65 8.88 -17.37 -12.57
CA ALA A 65 8.21 -18.67 -12.64
C ALA A 65 6.96 -18.66 -13.56
N LEU A 66 6.31 -17.51 -13.75
CA LEU A 66 5.17 -17.36 -14.66
C LEU A 66 5.61 -17.27 -16.12
N ASP A 67 6.77 -16.66 -16.40
CA ASP A 67 7.33 -16.62 -17.75
C ASP A 67 7.68 -18.03 -18.24
N ALA A 68 8.20 -18.88 -17.35
CA ALA A 68 8.46 -20.29 -17.63
C ALA A 68 7.17 -21.08 -17.96
N TYR A 69 6.04 -20.72 -17.35
CA TYR A 69 4.73 -21.32 -17.65
C TYR A 69 4.20 -20.91 -19.04
N ASN A 70 4.38 -19.65 -19.42
CA ASN A 70 3.92 -19.12 -20.71
C ASN A 70 4.77 -19.58 -21.90
N GLY A 71 6.01 -20.04 -21.67
CA GLY A 71 6.91 -20.57 -22.70
C GLY A 71 6.66 -22.02 -23.14
N THR A 72 5.65 -22.68 -22.57
CA THR A 72 5.31 -24.10 -22.87
C THR A 72 3.97 -24.30 -23.58
N ALA A 73 3.32 -23.23 -24.05
CA ALA A 73 2.06 -23.27 -24.80
C ALA A 73 2.27 -23.18 -26.32
#